data_AF-A0A967XDX6-F1
#
_entry.id   AF-A0A967XDX6-F1
#
_cell.length_a   1.000
_cell.length_b   1.000
_cell.length_c   1.000
_cell.angle_alpha   90.00
_cell.angle_beta   90.00
_cell.angle_gamma   90.00
#
_symmetry.space_group_name_H-M   'P 1'
#
loop_
_entity.id
_entity.type
_entity.pdbx_description
1 polymer ?
#
loop_
_entity_poly.entity_id
_entity_poly.type
_entity_poly.pdbx_seq_one_letter_code
_entity_poly.pdbx_strand_id
1 'polypeptide(L)'
;MAAAYELIQAGHDVTLLEARARPGGRVLTFRSPFREDQYGDAGAARIHTSHNWTVAYLRLFALRTVPFYPTKFQFIRLSRGKRIALDRSRYAYVAGLYLGLNLSNPDEWFRIDGGNDQLSRAFASQLTNNIIYNAPVTRIEQHAPGVGATFVKNGIKRQLSGDYLICTVPFSTLRDVEVIPPFSLQGALASGYRVARNVNEAS
;
A
#
# COMPACT_ATOMS: atom_id res chain seq x y z
N MET A 1 -7.19 -4.73 2.80
CA MET A 1 -6.75 -6.11 3.10
C MET A 1 -6.67 -6.36 4.59
N ALA A 2 -5.79 -5.71 5.36
CA ALA A 2 -5.75 -5.90 6.82
C ALA A 2 -7.12 -5.70 7.49
N ALA A 3 -7.83 -4.59 7.22
CA ALA A 3 -9.18 -4.38 7.74
C ALA A 3 -10.17 -5.51 7.38
N ALA A 4 -10.14 -6.00 6.14
CA ALA A 4 -11.01 -7.10 5.72
C ALA A 4 -10.66 -8.41 6.44
N TYR A 5 -9.36 -8.70 6.58
CA TYR A 5 -8.87 -9.86 7.32
C TYR A 5 -9.33 -9.82 8.78
N GLU A 6 -9.10 -8.71 9.50
CA GLU A 6 -9.50 -8.58 10.90
C GLU A 6 -11.03 -8.66 11.09
N LEU A 7 -11.82 -8.06 10.21
CA LEU A 7 -13.28 -8.14 10.27
C LEU A 7 -13.80 -9.56 10.04
N ILE A 8 -13.20 -10.32 9.10
CA ILE A 8 -13.54 -11.72 8.89
C ILE A 8 -13.16 -12.56 10.10
N GLN A 9 -11.98 -12.32 10.69
CA GLN A 9 -11.58 -13.00 11.93
C GLN A 9 -12.53 -12.71 13.09
N ALA A 10 -13.14 -11.52 13.12
CA ALA A 10 -14.17 -11.15 14.09
C ALA A 10 -15.57 -11.70 13.76
N GLY A 11 -15.73 -12.44 12.66
CA GLY A 11 -17.00 -13.10 12.29
C GLY A 11 -17.94 -12.25 11.43
N HIS A 12 -17.47 -11.14 10.86
CA HIS A 12 -18.27 -10.33 9.93
C HIS A 12 -18.23 -10.90 8.50
N ASP A 13 -19.34 -10.75 7.78
CA ASP A 13 -19.38 -10.98 6.34
C ASP A 13 -18.76 -9.78 5.60
N VAL A 14 -17.75 -10.04 4.79
CA VAL A 14 -16.94 -9.00 4.15
C VAL A 14 -16.74 -9.31 2.66
N THR A 15 -17.03 -8.33 1.82
CA THR A 15 -16.60 -8.31 0.43
C THR A 15 -15.59 -7.17 0.20
N LEU A 16 -14.47 -7.48 -0.45
CA LEU A 16 -13.43 -6.52 -0.83
C LEU A 16 -13.46 -6.30 -2.34
N LEU A 17 -13.66 -5.05 -2.77
CA LEU A 17 -13.58 -4.64 -4.17
C LEU A 17 -12.18 -4.08 -4.47
N GLU A 18 -11.46 -4.67 -5.43
CA GLU A 18 -10.14 -4.22 -5.88
C GLU A 18 -10.19 -3.85 -7.36
N ALA A 19 -9.78 -2.62 -7.67
CA ALA A 19 -9.84 -2.07 -9.02
C ALA A 19 -8.91 -2.80 -10.00
N ARG A 20 -7.75 -3.27 -9.52
CA ARG A 20 -6.75 -3.95 -10.36
C ARG A 20 -6.96 -5.46 -10.39
N ALA A 21 -6.24 -6.13 -11.29
CA ALA A 21 -6.16 -7.58 -11.34
C ALA A 21 -5.21 -8.19 -10.27
N ARG A 22 -4.72 -7.38 -9.33
CA ARG A 22 -3.71 -7.79 -8.34
C ARG A 22 -3.96 -7.13 -6.99
N PRO A 23 -3.60 -7.79 -5.88
CA PRO A 23 -3.58 -7.15 -4.57
C PRO A 23 -2.39 -6.19 -4.41
N GLY A 24 -2.40 -5.43 -3.31
CA GLY A 24 -1.25 -4.72 -2.77
C GLY A 24 -1.12 -3.24 -3.14
N GLY A 25 -1.89 -2.74 -4.12
CA GLY A 25 -1.90 -1.32 -4.47
C GLY A 25 -0.49 -0.78 -4.77
N ARG A 26 0.04 0.08 -3.89
CA ARG A 26 1.39 0.68 -3.99
C ARG A 26 2.53 -0.24 -3.56
N VAL A 27 2.23 -1.41 -2.99
CA VAL A 27 3.22 -2.47 -2.77
C VAL A 27 3.23 -3.34 -4.03
N LEU A 28 4.34 -3.32 -4.76
CA LEU A 28 4.49 -4.01 -6.04
C LEU A 28 5.92 -4.53 -6.17
N THR A 29 6.05 -5.79 -6.55
CA THR A 29 7.32 -6.42 -6.87
C THR A 29 7.28 -6.92 -8.32
N PHE A 30 8.21 -6.44 -9.15
CA PHE A 30 8.47 -6.98 -10.48
C PHE A 30 9.39 -8.19 -10.37
N ARG A 31 8.99 -9.31 -10.97
CA ARG A 31 9.80 -10.55 -11.07
C ARG A 31 10.28 -10.82 -12.50
N SER A 32 9.72 -10.13 -13.49
CA SER A 32 10.12 -10.16 -14.90
C SER A 32 10.59 -8.76 -15.31
N PRO A 33 11.59 -8.62 -16.21
CA PRO A 33 12.26 -9.66 -17.01
C PRO A 33 13.54 -10.21 -16.36
N PHE A 34 13.62 -10.19 -15.02
CA PHE A 34 14.82 -10.65 -14.32
C PHE A 34 15.02 -12.16 -14.44
N ARG A 35 16.25 -12.63 -14.22
CA ARG A 35 16.54 -14.08 -14.15
C ARG A 35 15.84 -14.71 -12.95
N GLU A 36 15.76 -16.04 -12.91
CA GLU A 36 15.17 -16.76 -11.77
C GLU A 36 15.77 -16.29 -10.42
N ASP A 37 14.90 -16.18 -9.42
CA ASP A 37 15.14 -15.61 -8.07
C ASP A 37 15.45 -14.11 -7.98
N GLN A 38 15.57 -13.41 -9.12
CA GLN A 38 15.75 -11.96 -9.12
C GLN A 38 14.41 -11.23 -9.18
N TYR A 39 14.34 -10.11 -8.46
CA TYR A 39 13.15 -9.28 -8.40
C TYR A 39 13.48 -7.85 -7.96
N GLY A 40 12.59 -6.91 -8.29
CA GLY A 40 12.69 -5.50 -7.90
C GLY A 40 11.40 -4.99 -7.29
N ASP A 41 11.49 -4.42 -6.08
CA ASP A 41 10.35 -3.73 -5.46
C ASP A 41 10.19 -2.34 -6.08
N ALA A 42 9.05 -2.10 -6.73
CA ALA A 42 8.72 -0.84 -7.42
C ALA A 42 7.83 0.09 -6.57
N GLY A 43 7.78 -0.18 -5.27
CA GLY A 43 6.96 0.55 -4.30
C GLY A 43 7.59 0.49 -2.92
N ALA A 44 6.85 -0.03 -1.94
CA ALA A 44 7.40 -0.22 -0.60
C ALA A 44 8.65 -1.12 -0.65
N ALA A 45 9.80 -0.58 -0.24
CA ALA A 45 11.10 -1.23 -0.39
C ALA A 45 11.71 -1.75 0.92
N ARG A 46 11.56 -1.02 2.03
CA ARG A 46 12.19 -1.34 3.32
C ARG A 46 11.17 -1.33 4.47
N ILE A 47 11.36 -2.22 5.43
CA ILE A 47 10.54 -2.38 6.64
C ILE A 47 11.47 -2.24 7.84
N HIS A 48 11.05 -1.43 8.83
CA HIS A 48 11.81 -1.22 10.06
C HIS A 48 11.32 -2.18 11.16
N THR A 49 12.21 -2.58 12.07
CA THR A 49 11.88 -3.43 13.24
C THR A 49 10.81 -2.84 14.14
N SER A 50 10.72 -1.51 14.23
CA SER A 50 9.68 -0.83 15.03
C SER A 50 8.29 -0.79 14.37
N HIS A 51 8.14 -1.29 13.13
CA HIS A 51 6.83 -1.38 12.47
C HIS A 51 6.02 -2.57 13.02
N ASN A 52 5.67 -2.52 14.31
CA ASN A 52 5.16 -3.64 15.10
C ASN A 52 4.05 -4.44 14.39
N TRP A 53 3.05 -3.76 13.83
CA TRP A 53 1.94 -4.43 13.12
C TRP A 53 2.38 -5.10 11.82
N THR A 54 3.25 -4.45 11.04
CA THR A 54 3.80 -5.09 9.84
C THR A 54 4.59 -6.33 10.23
N VAL A 55 5.48 -6.21 11.22
CA VAL A 55 6.27 -7.33 11.74
C VAL A 55 5.39 -8.46 12.27
N ALA A 56 4.30 -8.13 12.97
CA ALA A 56 3.34 -9.11 13.47
C ALA A 56 2.71 -9.92 12.32
N TYR A 57 2.24 -9.27 11.25
CA TYR A 57 1.69 -9.98 10.09
C TYR A 57 2.73 -10.79 9.31
N LEU A 58 3.99 -10.31 9.23
CA LEU A 58 5.07 -11.11 8.63
C LEU A 58 5.28 -12.42 9.40
N ARG A 59 5.26 -12.37 10.73
CA ARG A 59 5.36 -13.56 11.59
C ARG A 59 4.13 -14.45 11.45
N LEU A 60 2.93 -13.87 11.48
CA LEU A 60 1.66 -14.59 11.35
C LEU A 60 1.61 -15.39 10.04
N PHE A 61 2.07 -14.80 8.94
CA PHE A 61 2.08 -15.45 7.62
C PHE A 61 3.39 -16.20 7.32
N ALA A 62 4.25 -16.37 8.33
CA ALA A 62 5.54 -17.07 8.21
C ALA A 62 6.40 -16.58 7.03
N LEU A 63 6.40 -15.27 6.76
CA LEU A 63 7.14 -14.68 5.64
C LEU A 63 8.61 -14.48 6.01
N ARG A 64 9.51 -15.05 5.20
CA ARG A 64 10.96 -14.91 5.38
C ARG A 64 11.41 -13.48 5.11
N THR A 65 12.21 -12.92 6.01
CA THR A 65 12.83 -11.60 5.84
C THR A 65 14.34 -11.71 5.68
N VAL A 66 14.93 -10.74 4.97
CA VAL A 66 16.37 -10.58 4.78
C VAL A 66 16.78 -9.13 5.00
N PRO A 67 18.03 -8.85 5.43
CA PRO A 67 18.52 -7.48 5.57
C PRO A 67 18.30 -6.67 4.29
N PHE A 68 17.84 -5.42 4.43
CA PHE A 68 17.64 -4.53 3.29
C PHE A 68 18.97 -3.94 2.81
N TYR A 69 19.79 -3.47 3.77
CA TYR A 69 21.11 -2.95 3.45
C TYR A 69 22.15 -4.07 3.41
N PRO A 70 23.18 -3.95 2.56
CA PRO A 70 24.30 -4.87 2.56
C PRO A 70 24.98 -4.93 3.93
N THR A 71 25.19 -6.14 4.42
CA THR A 71 25.97 -6.42 5.64
C THR A 71 27.45 -6.66 5.33
N LYS A 72 27.79 -6.82 4.05
CA LYS A 72 29.14 -6.98 3.50
C LYS A 72 29.31 -5.98 2.35
N PHE A 73 30.56 -5.73 1.92
CA PHE A 73 30.99 -4.81 0.84
C PHE A 73 31.31 -3.36 1.22
N GLN A 74 32.17 -2.73 0.41
CA GLN A 74 32.58 -1.33 0.54
C GLN A 74 31.59 -0.40 -0.18
N PHE A 75 31.24 0.71 0.47
CA PHE A 75 30.57 1.81 -0.21
C PHE A 75 31.58 2.53 -1.10
N ILE A 76 31.22 2.82 -2.35
CA ILE A 76 32.13 3.46 -3.31
C ILE A 76 31.49 4.72 -3.86
N ARG A 77 32.22 5.83 -3.82
CA ARG A 77 31.92 7.01 -4.64
C ARG A 77 32.68 6.89 -5.95
N LEU A 78 31.95 6.84 -7.07
CA LEU A 78 32.55 7.01 -8.39
C LEU A 78 32.49 8.49 -8.78
N SER A 79 33.64 9.11 -9.02
CA SER A 79 33.71 10.51 -9.49
C SER A 79 34.83 10.66 -10.51
N ARG A 80 34.49 11.19 -11.70
CA ARG A 80 35.44 11.37 -12.82
C ARG A 80 36.27 10.11 -13.11
N GLY A 81 35.62 8.95 -13.17
CA GLY A 81 36.27 7.65 -13.41
C GLY A 81 37.06 7.09 -12.22
N LYS A 82 37.26 7.84 -11.13
CA LYS A 82 37.94 7.37 -9.92
C LYS A 82 36.95 6.72 -8.96
N ARG A 83 37.25 5.49 -8.55
CA ARG A 83 36.55 4.78 -7.47
C ARG A 83 37.21 5.12 -6.15
N ILE A 84 36.45 5.70 -5.23
CA ILE A 84 36.92 6.06 -3.89
C ILE A 84 36.09 5.26 -2.90
N ALA A 85 36.73 4.38 -2.15
CA ALA A 85 36.09 3.71 -1.02
C ALA A 85 35.65 4.77 0.00
N LEU A 86 34.41 4.67 0.44
CA LEU A 86 33.84 5.48 1.50
C LEU A 86 33.78 4.65 2.77
N ASP A 87 34.16 5.28 3.87
CA ASP A 87 33.81 4.75 5.17
C ASP A 87 32.29 4.77 5.36
N ARG A 88 31.75 3.72 5.98
CA ARG A 88 30.31 3.53 6.20
C ARG A 88 29.70 4.66 7.02
N SER A 89 30.39 5.13 8.06
CA SER A 89 29.88 6.19 8.95
C SER A 89 29.72 7.51 8.18
N ARG A 90 30.70 7.84 7.34
CA ARG A 90 30.65 9.04 6.49
C ARG A 90 29.56 8.94 5.43
N TYR A 91 29.39 7.78 4.81
CA TYR A 91 28.29 7.54 3.87
C TYR A 91 26.93 7.65 4.56
N ALA A 92 26.77 7.02 5.73
CA ALA A 92 25.54 7.04 6.52
C ALA A 92 25.14 8.47 6.92
N TYR A 93 26.11 9.27 7.38
CA TYR A 93 25.90 10.67 7.73
C TYR A 93 25.42 11.50 6.52
N VAL A 94 26.11 11.38 5.38
CA VAL A 94 25.76 12.14 4.16
C VAL A 94 24.40 11.69 3.60
N ALA A 95 24.12 10.38 3.57
CA ALA A 95 22.83 9.85 3.12
C ALA A 95 21.68 10.28 4.06
N GLY A 96 21.94 10.36 5.36
CA GLY A 96 21.00 10.91 6.33
C GLY A 96 20.66 12.38 6.05
N LEU A 97 21.69 13.21 5.85
CA LEU A 97 21.53 14.65 5.64
C LEU A 97 20.84 14.99 4.31
N TYR A 98 21.23 14.34 3.21
CA TYR A 98 20.76 14.72 1.87
C TYR A 98 19.54 13.92 1.38
N LEU A 99 19.37 12.69 1.85
CA LEU A 99 18.32 11.78 1.36
C LEU A 99 17.32 11.38 2.46
N GLY A 100 17.51 11.83 3.70
CA GLY A 100 16.68 11.42 4.84
C GLY A 100 16.79 9.92 5.15
N LEU A 101 17.87 9.26 4.75
CA LEU A 101 18.06 7.83 4.97
C LEU A 101 18.77 7.61 6.30
N ASN A 102 18.09 7.01 7.28
CA ASN A 102 18.75 6.48 8.46
C ASN A 102 19.51 5.20 8.08
N LEU A 103 20.84 5.31 7.97
CA LEU A 103 21.77 4.20 7.71
C LEU A 103 22.62 3.86 8.93
N SER A 104 22.37 4.52 10.06
CA SER A 104 23.14 4.40 11.30
C SER A 104 22.98 3.02 11.93
N ASN A 105 21.76 2.47 11.87
CA ASN A 105 21.46 1.10 12.26
C ASN A 105 20.86 0.29 11.09
N PRO A 106 21.69 -0.25 10.20
CA PRO A 106 21.24 -0.97 9.01
C PRO A 106 20.50 -2.26 9.34
N ASP A 107 20.78 -2.87 10.50
CA ASP A 107 20.24 -4.16 10.92
C ASP A 107 18.77 -4.04 11.36
N GLU A 108 18.29 -2.82 11.60
CA GLU A 108 16.88 -2.54 11.87
C GLU A 108 16.03 -2.50 10.59
N TRP A 109 16.64 -2.48 9.41
CA TRP A 109 15.95 -2.42 8.13
C TRP A 109 16.05 -3.74 7.38
N PHE A 110 14.89 -4.31 7.07
CA PHE A 110 14.78 -5.56 6.32
C PHE A 110 13.74 -5.45 5.22
N ARG A 111 13.67 -6.48 4.39
CA ARG A 111 12.66 -6.68 3.36
C ARG A 111 12.19 -8.13 3.36
N ILE A 112 11.09 -8.39 2.67
CA ILE A 112 10.60 -9.75 2.47
C ILE A 112 11.41 -10.39 1.34
N ASP A 113 11.96 -11.55 1.62
CA ASP A 113 12.68 -12.34 0.63
C ASP A 113 11.71 -12.88 -0.43
N GLY A 114 11.98 -12.62 -1.71
CA GLY A 114 11.07 -12.85 -2.84
C GLY A 114 10.17 -11.66 -3.22
N GLY A 115 10.19 -10.55 -2.46
CA GLY A 115 9.45 -9.32 -2.76
C GLY A 115 8.50 -8.86 -1.66
N ASN A 116 8.40 -7.54 -1.45
CA ASN A 116 7.54 -6.98 -0.41
C ASN A 116 6.04 -7.12 -0.73
N ASP A 117 5.67 -7.35 -2.00
CA ASP A 117 4.28 -7.65 -2.38
C ASP A 117 3.76 -8.97 -1.78
N GLN A 118 4.64 -9.83 -1.25
CA GLN A 118 4.25 -11.09 -0.63
C GLN A 118 3.38 -10.90 0.61
N LEU A 119 3.55 -9.83 1.40
CA LEU A 119 2.63 -9.55 2.50
C LEU A 119 1.21 -9.33 1.97
N SER A 120 1.07 -8.60 0.87
CA SER A 120 -0.22 -8.36 0.22
C SER A 120 -0.81 -9.64 -0.38
N ARG A 121 0.03 -10.50 -0.96
CA ARG A 121 -0.37 -11.81 -1.49
C ARG A 121 -0.79 -12.77 -0.38
N ALA A 122 -0.11 -12.77 0.76
CA ALA A 122 -0.45 -13.58 1.92
C ALA A 122 -1.80 -13.17 2.53
N PHE A 123 -2.09 -11.86 2.63
CA PHE A 123 -3.45 -11.43 2.96
C PHE A 123 -4.46 -11.91 1.92
N ALA A 124 -4.16 -11.74 0.62
CA ALA A 124 -5.08 -12.14 -0.43
C ALA A 124 -5.39 -13.64 -0.43
N SER A 125 -4.43 -14.50 -0.06
CA SER A 125 -4.67 -15.95 0.04
C SER A 125 -5.65 -16.30 1.16
N GLN A 126 -5.60 -15.57 2.28
CA GLN A 126 -6.57 -15.70 3.37
C GLN A 126 -7.97 -15.16 3.00
N LEU A 127 -8.05 -14.32 1.97
CA LEU A 127 -9.26 -13.60 1.55
C LEU A 127 -9.80 -14.09 0.20
N THR A 128 -9.39 -15.28 -0.26
CA THR A 128 -9.60 -15.73 -1.65
C THR A 128 -11.06 -15.64 -2.10
N ASN A 129 -12.01 -15.97 -1.22
CA ASN A 129 -13.44 -15.96 -1.53
C ASN A 129 -14.12 -14.59 -1.33
N ASN A 130 -13.38 -13.61 -0.79
CA ASN A 130 -13.92 -12.32 -0.40
C ASN A 130 -13.47 -11.19 -1.34
N ILE A 131 -12.43 -11.41 -2.17
CA ILE A 131 -11.90 -10.38 -3.07
C ILE A 131 -12.52 -10.47 -4.47
N ILE A 132 -13.12 -9.38 -4.90
CA ILE A 132 -13.54 -9.17 -6.28
C ILE A 132 -12.51 -8.27 -6.97
N TYR A 133 -11.61 -8.88 -7.74
CA TYR A 133 -10.68 -8.16 -8.60
C TYR A 133 -11.34 -7.59 -9.86
N ASN A 134 -10.64 -6.65 -10.50
CA ASN A 134 -11.09 -5.91 -11.68
C ASN A 134 -12.48 -5.27 -11.47
N ALA A 135 -12.66 -4.71 -10.27
CA ALA A 135 -13.91 -4.11 -9.82
C ALA A 135 -13.69 -2.66 -9.36
N PRO A 136 -13.29 -1.73 -10.26
CA PRO A 136 -13.23 -0.31 -9.90
C PRO A 136 -14.60 0.19 -9.45
N VAL A 137 -14.66 0.66 -8.20
CA VAL A 137 -15.83 1.35 -7.64
C VAL A 137 -15.94 2.72 -8.30
N THR A 138 -17.12 3.06 -8.77
CA THR A 138 -17.43 4.35 -9.43
C THR A 138 -18.39 5.20 -8.62
N ARG A 139 -19.15 4.60 -7.69
CA ARG A 139 -20.08 5.33 -6.83
C ARG A 139 -20.22 4.69 -5.46
N ILE A 140 -20.32 5.50 -4.42
CA ILE A 140 -20.64 5.14 -3.04
C ILE A 140 -21.89 5.92 -2.64
N GLU A 141 -22.88 5.24 -2.08
CA GLU A 141 -24.13 5.87 -1.64
C GLU A 141 -24.53 5.39 -0.25
N GLN A 142 -24.54 6.30 0.71
CA GLN A 142 -25.09 6.06 2.04
C GLN A 142 -26.59 6.35 2.01
N HIS A 143 -27.37 5.44 2.57
CA HIS A 143 -28.82 5.54 2.68
C HIS A 143 -29.24 4.81 3.96
N ALA A 144 -30.19 5.30 4.74
CA ALA A 144 -30.60 4.54 5.92
C ALA A 144 -31.33 3.25 5.49
N PRO A 145 -30.99 2.06 6.03
CA PRO A 145 -30.07 1.79 7.15
C PRO A 145 -28.64 1.29 6.78
N GLY A 146 -28.15 1.48 5.55
CA GLY A 146 -26.83 0.99 5.12
C GLY A 146 -26.09 1.84 4.07
N VAL A 147 -25.32 1.16 3.23
CA VAL A 147 -24.46 1.78 2.22
C VAL A 147 -24.33 0.89 1.00
N GLY A 148 -24.34 1.51 -0.18
CA GLY A 148 -24.15 0.87 -1.47
C GLY A 148 -22.83 1.25 -2.12
N ALA A 149 -22.21 0.31 -2.82
CA ALA A 149 -21.07 0.53 -3.70
C ALA A 149 -21.40 0.05 -5.12
N THR A 150 -21.35 0.96 -6.09
CA THR A 150 -21.44 0.63 -7.52
C THR A 150 -20.04 0.49 -8.09
N PHE A 151 -19.79 -0.57 -8.84
CA PHE A 151 -18.51 -0.85 -9.50
C PHE A 151 -18.72 -1.39 -10.91
N VAL A 152 -17.70 -1.29 -11.75
CA VAL A 152 -17.71 -1.86 -13.10
C VAL A 152 -16.93 -3.17 -13.10
N LYS A 153 -17.50 -4.25 -13.63
CA LYS A 153 -16.79 -5.52 -13.85
C LYS A 153 -17.14 -6.07 -15.22
N ASN A 154 -16.12 -6.34 -16.04
CA ASN A 154 -16.27 -6.77 -17.44
C ASN A 154 -17.17 -5.81 -18.25
N GLY A 155 -17.03 -4.50 -18.04
CA GLY A 155 -17.85 -3.47 -18.69
C GLY A 155 -19.26 -3.31 -18.12
N ILE A 156 -19.68 -4.18 -17.19
CA ILE A 156 -21.03 -4.16 -16.62
C ILE A 156 -21.01 -3.46 -15.26
N LYS A 157 -21.87 -2.45 -15.09
CA LYS A 157 -22.11 -1.84 -13.78
C LYS A 157 -22.84 -2.83 -12.87
N ARG A 158 -22.34 -3.00 -11.66
CA ARG A 158 -22.89 -3.84 -10.60
C ARG A 158 -22.94 -3.04 -9.32
N GLN A 159 -23.82 -3.45 -8.40
CA GLN A 159 -23.95 -2.82 -7.10
C GLN A 159 -23.94 -3.89 -6.02
N LEU A 160 -23.31 -3.56 -4.90
CA LEU A 160 -23.42 -4.28 -3.63
C LEU A 160 -23.91 -3.32 -2.57
N SER A 161 -24.65 -3.86 -1.60
CA SER A 161 -25.08 -3.13 -0.40
C SER A 161 -24.61 -3.87 0.85
N GLY A 162 -24.41 -3.13 1.92
CA GLY A 162 -24.10 -3.68 3.24
C GLY A 162 -24.38 -2.65 4.33
N ASP A 163 -24.19 -3.05 5.59
CA ASP A 163 -24.42 -2.17 6.74
C ASP A 163 -23.34 -1.08 6.83
N TYR A 164 -22.10 -1.42 6.47
CA TYR A 164 -20.94 -0.53 6.53
C TYR A 164 -20.03 -0.65 5.31
N LEU A 165 -19.30 0.42 5.00
CA LEU A 165 -18.30 0.48 3.95
C LEU A 165 -17.02 1.14 4.48
N ILE A 166 -15.89 0.48 4.27
CA ILE A 166 -14.57 1.04 4.59
C ILE A 166 -13.88 1.45 3.28
N CYS A 167 -13.75 2.76 3.07
CA CYS A 167 -13.02 3.32 1.94
C CYS A 167 -11.51 3.33 2.25
N THR A 168 -10.72 2.52 1.52
CA THR A 168 -9.27 2.39 1.74
C THR A 168 -8.42 2.85 0.56
N VAL A 169 -9.04 3.56 -0.41
CA VAL A 169 -8.31 4.14 -1.54
C VAL A 169 -7.66 5.47 -1.14
N PRO A 170 -6.55 5.87 -1.79
CA PRO A 170 -6.01 7.22 -1.63
C PRO A 170 -7.06 8.29 -1.98
N PHE A 171 -7.01 9.44 -1.31
CA PHE A 171 -7.93 10.55 -1.57
C PHE A 171 -7.93 11.00 -3.04
N SER A 172 -6.77 10.99 -3.71
CA SER A 172 -6.69 11.31 -5.14
C SER A 172 -7.54 10.39 -6.01
N THR A 173 -7.58 9.09 -5.69
CA THR A 173 -8.43 8.11 -6.37
C THR A 173 -9.90 8.28 -5.99
N LEU A 174 -10.20 8.69 -4.76
CA LEU A 174 -11.57 8.91 -4.30
C LEU A 174 -12.27 10.07 -5.03
N ARG A 175 -11.52 11.01 -5.61
CA ARG A 175 -12.09 12.13 -6.41
C ARG A 175 -12.81 11.65 -7.68
N ASP A 176 -12.45 10.48 -8.19
CA ASP A 176 -13.06 9.88 -9.38
C ASP A 176 -14.29 9.01 -9.04
N VAL A 177 -14.64 8.92 -7.75
CA VAL A 177 -15.79 8.16 -7.24
C VAL A 177 -16.88 9.14 -6.83
N GLU A 178 -18.07 8.96 -7.39
CA GLU A 178 -19.24 9.72 -6.97
C GLU A 178 -19.64 9.30 -5.55
N VAL A 179 -19.80 10.24 -4.62
CA VAL A 179 -20.18 9.94 -3.23
C VAL A 179 -21.46 10.69 -2.86
N ILE A 180 -22.46 9.94 -2.39
CA ILE A 180 -23.78 10.45 -2.02
C ILE A 180 -24.13 10.01 -0.60
N PRO A 181 -24.56 10.93 0.30
CA PRO A 181 -24.38 12.36 0.17
C PRO A 181 -22.88 12.71 0.08
N PRO A 182 -22.50 13.86 -0.52
CA PRO A 182 -21.11 14.26 -0.59
C PRO A 182 -20.51 14.40 0.81
N PHE A 183 -19.22 14.13 0.95
CA PHE A 183 -18.53 14.29 2.23
C PHE A 183 -18.67 15.73 2.74
N SER A 184 -18.94 15.89 4.04
CA SER A 184 -18.93 17.20 4.66
C SER A 184 -17.54 17.83 4.56
N LEU A 185 -17.48 19.17 4.46
CA LEU A 185 -16.22 19.92 4.47
C LEU A 185 -15.34 19.57 5.69
N GLN A 186 -15.97 19.27 6.83
CA GLN A 186 -15.28 18.86 8.06
C GLN A 186 -14.65 17.46 7.93
N GLY A 187 -15.31 16.50 7.27
CA GLY A 187 -14.75 15.19 6.96
C GLY A 187 -13.61 15.24 5.93
N ALA A 188 -13.69 16.16 4.96
CA ALA A 188 -12.63 16.39 3.99
C ALA A 188 -11.40 17.11 4.59
N LEU A 189 -11.59 17.97 5.59
CA LEU A 189 -10.50 18.64 6.32
C LEU A 189 -9.85 17.72 7.37
N ALA A 190 -10.60 16.85 8.03
CA ALA A 190 -10.09 15.86 9.00
C ALA A 190 -9.15 14.82 8.35
N SER A 191 -9.24 14.63 7.04
CA SER A 191 -8.32 13.80 6.24
C SER A 191 -7.05 14.55 5.78
N GLY A 192 -6.84 15.79 6.24
CA GLY A 192 -5.58 16.53 6.08
C GLY A 192 -5.46 17.34 4.79
N TYR A 193 -6.55 17.59 4.06
CA TYR A 193 -6.52 18.33 2.79
C TYR A 193 -7.45 19.55 2.77
N ARG A 194 -6.96 20.66 2.20
CA ARG A 194 -7.76 21.84 1.85
C ARG A 194 -8.59 21.52 0.61
N VAL A 195 -9.92 21.47 0.77
CA VAL A 195 -10.85 21.40 -0.37
C VAL A 195 -10.82 22.77 -1.06
N ALA A 196 -10.33 22.84 -2.29
CA ALA A 196 -10.53 24.02 -3.12
C ALA A 196 -12.03 24.16 -3.37
N ARG A 197 -12.56 25.36 -3.11
CA ARG A 197 -13.98 25.70 -3.26
C ARG A 197 -14.48 25.22 -4.63
N ASN A 198 -15.63 24.54 -4.64
CA ASN A 198 -16.39 24.35 -5.87
C ASN A 198 -16.76 25.75 -6.40
N VAL A 199 -16.06 26.21 -7.42
CA VAL A 199 -16.54 27.26 -8.31
C VAL A 199 -17.58 26.59 -9.20
N ASN A 200 -18.82 26.65 -8.75
CA ASN A 200 -20.05 26.56 -9.55
C ASN A 200 -21.20 27.09 -8.69
N GLU A 201 -21.11 28.38 -8.34
CA GLU A 201 -22.32 29.17 -8.15
C GLU A 201 -22.56 29.86 -9.49
N ALA A 202 -23.47 29.27 -10.27
CA ALA A 202 -24.04 29.88 -11.46
C ALA A 202 -25.53 30.09 -11.18
N SER A 203 -25.86 31.32 -10.76
CA SER A 203 -27.05 32.11 -11.12
C SER A 203 -27.21 33.25 -10.11
#